data_AF-A0A235B5Z6-F1
#
_entry.id   AF-A0A235B5Z6-F1
#
_cell.length_a   1.000
_cell.length_b   1.000
_cell.length_c   1.000
_cell.angle_alpha   90.00
_cell.angle_beta   90.00
_cell.angle_gamma   90.00
#
_symmetry.space_group_name_H-M   'P 1'
#
loop_
_entity.id
_entity.type
_entity.pdbx_description
1 polymer ?
#
loop_
_entity_poly.entity_id
_entity_poly.type
_entity_poly.pdbx_seq_one_letter_code
_entity_poly.pdbx_strand_id
1 'polypeptide(L)'
;MKVTSVLLNIKEEDFELYEEELIRMGWEKIGDQRVFRKMYGETEVEVKEHIPTFSADVYLTVSARNDKGIKVESIHKIVDALKEADKTPD
;
A
#
# COMPACT_ATOMS: atom_id res chain seq x y z
N MET A 1 10.62 -6.64 16.96
CA MET A 1 10.37 -5.99 15.66
C MET A 1 9.42 -4.83 15.86
N LYS A 2 9.77 -3.60 15.46
CA LYS A 2 8.84 -2.47 15.46
C LYS A 2 8.08 -2.49 14.12
N VAL A 3 6.77 -2.68 14.18
CA VAL A 3 5.91 -2.64 12.99
C VAL A 3 5.15 -1.32 13.04
N THR A 4 5.23 -0.54 11.97
CA THR A 4 4.45 0.69 11.81
C THR A 4 3.49 0.50 10.65
N SER A 5 2.20 0.44 10.96
CA SER A 5 1.15 0.27 9.95
C SER A 5 0.53 1.63 9.63
N VAL A 6 0.33 1.91 8.34
CA VAL A 6 -0.37 3.10 7.84
C VAL A 6 -1.57 2.62 7.06
N LEU A 7 -2.77 2.86 7.55
CA LEU A 7 -3.98 2.44 6.85
C LEU A 7 -4.36 3.52 5.83
N LEU A 8 -4.42 3.14 4.56
CA LEU A 8 -4.99 3.95 3.49
C LEU A 8 -6.15 3.14 2.90
N ASN A 9 -7.38 3.65 3.02
CA ASN A 9 -8.56 2.99 2.49
C ASN A 9 -8.78 3.46 1.06
N ILE A 10 -8.52 2.56 0.12
CA ILE A 10 -8.92 2.70 -1.28
C ILE A 10 -10.19 1.87 -1.46
N LYS A 11 -11.16 2.34 -2.22
CA LYS A 11 -12.39 1.59 -2.48
C LYS A 11 -12.18 0.58 -3.59
N GLU A 12 -12.94 -0.51 -3.57
CA GLU A 12 -12.87 -1.57 -4.57
C GLU A 12 -13.00 -1.07 -6.02
N GLU A 13 -13.86 -0.07 -6.26
CA GLU A 13 -14.09 0.54 -7.58
C GLU A 13 -12.82 1.11 -8.21
N ASP A 14 -11.82 1.41 -7.38
CA ASP A 14 -10.56 2.05 -7.78
C ASP A 14 -9.38 1.06 -7.90
N PHE A 15 -9.59 -0.22 -7.57
CA PHE A 15 -8.48 -1.18 -7.42
C PHE A 15 -7.74 -1.47 -8.72
N GLU A 16 -8.46 -1.59 -9.85
CA GLU A 16 -7.82 -1.91 -11.13
C GLU A 16 -6.89 -0.77 -11.57
N LEU A 17 -7.37 0.47 -11.52
CA LEU A 17 -6.57 1.64 -11.85
C LEU A 17 -5.37 1.79 -10.91
N TYR A 18 -5.60 1.56 -9.61
CA TYR A 18 -4.54 1.63 -8.60
C TYR A 18 -3.48 0.54 -8.81
N GLU A 19 -3.90 -0.69 -9.13
CA GLU A 19 -3.01 -1.80 -9.43
C GLU A 19 -2.11 -1.50 -10.65
N GLU A 20 -2.68 -1.00 -11.73
CA GLU A 20 -1.92 -0.63 -12.93
C GLU A 20 -0.85 0.43 -12.63
N GLU A 21 -1.20 1.45 -11.84
CA GLU A 21 -0.28 2.52 -11.47
C GLU A 21 0.80 2.02 -10.49
N LEU A 22 0.47 1.16 -9.52
CA LEU A 22 1.47 0.52 -8.65
C LEU A 22 2.49 -0.28 -9.48
N ILE A 23 2.03 -1.09 -10.43
CA ILE A 23 2.92 -1.87 -11.30
C ILE A 23 3.81 -0.94 -12.13
N ARG A 24 3.26 0.14 -12.70
CA ARG A 24 4.03 1.16 -13.44
C ARG A 24 5.08 1.86 -12.59
N MET A 25 4.79 2.09 -11.32
CA MET A 25 5.72 2.67 -10.35
C MET A 25 6.76 1.66 -9.82
N GLY A 26 6.78 0.43 -10.35
CA GLY A 26 7.76 -0.61 -10.03
C GLY A 26 7.47 -1.33 -8.72
N TRP A 27 6.21 -1.42 -8.30
CA TRP A 27 5.81 -2.34 -7.24
C TRP A 27 5.73 -3.77 -7.79
N GLU A 28 6.15 -4.73 -6.98
CA GLU A 28 6.11 -6.15 -7.32
C GLU A 28 4.77 -6.76 -6.86
N LYS A 29 3.99 -7.30 -7.79
CA LYS A 29 2.77 -8.07 -7.47
C LYS A 29 3.16 -9.48 -7.04
N ILE A 30 2.63 -9.95 -5.91
CA ILE A 30 2.96 -11.24 -5.31
C ILE A 30 1.84 -12.25 -5.62
N GLY A 31 2.08 -13.10 -6.60
CA GLY A 31 1.13 -14.13 -7.04
C GLY A 31 -0.12 -13.55 -7.69
N ASP A 32 -1.23 -14.29 -7.60
CA ASP A 32 -2.52 -13.89 -8.21
C ASP A 32 -3.38 -13.02 -7.28
N GLN A 33 -2.94 -12.79 -6.04
CA GLN A 33 -3.64 -11.93 -5.09
C GLN A 33 -3.29 -10.46 -5.32
N ARG A 34 -4.18 -9.55 -4.90
CA ARG A 34 -3.92 -8.10 -4.83
C ARG A 34 -2.99 -7.78 -3.66
N VAL A 35 -1.76 -8.25 -3.77
CA VAL A 35 -0.67 -8.02 -2.82
C VAL A 35 0.51 -7.44 -3.59
N PHE A 36 0.96 -6.26 -3.20
CA PHE A 36 2.03 -5.52 -3.85
C PHE A 36 3.12 -5.20 -2.84
N ARG A 37 4.39 -5.35 -3.24
CA ARG A 37 5.54 -5.09 -2.38
C ARG A 37 6.54 -4.16 -3.03
N LYS A 38 7.17 -3.33 -2.22
CA LYS A 38 8.29 -2.47 -2.63
C LYS A 38 9.22 -2.17 -1.48
N MET A 39 10.52 -2.12 -1.79
CA MET A 39 11.56 -1.77 -0.83
C MET A 39 11.88 -0.28 -0.91
N TYR A 40 11.87 0.39 0.24
CA TYR A 40 12.33 1.76 0.43
C TYR A 40 13.56 1.75 1.34
N GLY A 41 14.73 1.49 0.76
CA GLY A 41 15.97 1.27 1.50
C GLY A 41 15.87 -0.03 2.33
N GLU A 42 15.87 0.08 3.65
CA GLU A 42 15.72 -1.06 4.58
C GLU A 42 14.25 -1.31 4.99
N THR A 43 13.30 -0.53 4.46
CA THR A 43 11.88 -0.64 4.82
C THR A 43 11.13 -1.39 3.74
N GLU A 44 10.56 -2.54 4.08
CA GLU A 44 9.62 -3.25 3.21
C GLU A 44 8.23 -2.64 3.37
N VAL A 45 7.56 -2.36 2.25
CA VAL A 45 6.18 -1.88 2.23
C VAL A 45 5.33 -2.88 1.46
N GLU A 46 4.22 -3.29 2.05
CA GLU A 46 3.23 -4.20 1.49
C GLU A 46 1.87 -3.50 1.41
N VAL A 47 1.27 -3.48 0.22
CA VAL A 47 -0.13 -3.10 -0.01
C VAL A 47 -0.92 -4.37 -0.25
N LYS A 48 -2.01 -4.61 0.48
CA LYS A 48 -2.84 -5.79 0.28
C LYS A 48 -4.32 -5.55 0.50
N GLU A 49 -5.14 -6.37 -0.12
CA GLU A 49 -6.57 -6.40 0.13
C GLU A 49 -6.89 -6.74 1.61
N HIS A 50 -7.84 -6.02 2.18
CA HIS A 50 -8.38 -6.19 3.51
C HIS A 50 -9.90 -6.06 3.47
N ILE A 51 -10.57 -7.12 3.94
CA ILE A 51 -12.02 -7.18 4.12
C ILE A 51 -12.29 -7.13 5.63
N PRO A 52 -12.82 -6.03 6.17
CA PRO A 52 -13.18 -5.94 7.57
C PRO A 52 -14.32 -6.90 7.91
N THR A 53 -14.27 -7.55 9.07
CA THR A 53 -15.21 -8.60 9.50
C THR A 53 -16.69 -8.18 9.50
N PHE A 54 -16.99 -6.88 9.54
CA PHE A 54 -18.34 -6.33 9.62
C PHE A 54 -18.65 -5.30 8.52
N SER A 55 -17.87 -5.25 7.44
CA SER A 55 -18.15 -4.40 6.28
C SER A 55 -18.26 -5.22 5.00
N ALA A 56 -19.15 -4.80 4.09
CA ALA A 56 -19.16 -5.27 2.71
C ALA A 56 -18.09 -4.57 1.85
N ASP A 57 -17.45 -3.54 2.39
CA ASP A 57 -16.42 -2.79 1.70
C ASP A 57 -15.10 -3.55 1.69
N VAL A 58 -14.50 -3.64 0.51
CA VAL A 58 -13.14 -4.12 0.33
C VAL A 58 -12.21 -2.92 0.31
N TYR A 59 -11.15 -2.97 1.10
CA TYR A 59 -10.13 -1.91 1.18
C TYR A 59 -8.76 -2.46 0.82
N LEU A 60 -7.87 -1.60 0.33
CA LEU A 60 -6.43 -1.89 0.40
C LEU A 60 -5.89 -1.48 1.78
N THR A 61 -4.87 -2.16 2.27
CA THR A 61 -4.17 -1.85 3.51
C THR A 61 -2.68 -1.77 3.23
N VAL A 62 -2.04 -0.72 3.71
CA VAL A 62 -0.59 -0.54 3.60
C VAL A 62 0.07 -0.89 4.92
N SER A 63 1.10 -1.73 4.86
CA SER A 63 1.91 -2.06 6.03
C SER A 63 3.37 -1.87 5.71
N ALA A 64 4.10 -1.19 6.59
CA ALA A 64 5.52 -0.95 6.43
C ALA A 64 6.29 -1.62 7.59
N ARG A 65 7.36 -2.33 7.27
CA ARG A 65 8.13 -3.14 8.21
C ARG A 65 9.61 -2.76 8.15
N ASN A 66 10.19 -2.48 9.32
CA ASN A 66 11.62 -2.21 9.46
C ASN A 66 12.07 -2.56 10.88
N ASP A 67 13.13 -3.37 11.00
CA ASP A 67 13.65 -3.82 12.30
C ASP A 67 14.19 -2.70 13.19
N LYS A 68 14.67 -1.60 12.58
CA LYS A 68 15.21 -0.42 13.27
C LYS A 68 14.14 0.64 13.58
N GLY A 69 12.90 0.41 13.14
CA GLY A 69 11.82 1.37 13.17
C GLY A 69 11.82 2.31 11.97
N ILE A 70 10.65 2.83 11.63
CA ILE A 70 10.44 3.63 10.42
C ILE A 70 10.51 5.11 10.78
N LYS A 71 11.40 5.84 10.10
CA LYS A 71 11.51 7.31 10.26
C LYS A 71 10.30 8.00 9.62
N VAL A 72 9.87 9.11 10.20
CA VAL A 72 8.74 9.92 9.69
C VAL A 72 8.95 10.33 8.23
N GLU A 73 10.17 10.72 7.84
CA GLU A 73 10.52 11.03 6.44
C GLU A 73 10.26 9.87 5.47
N SER A 74 10.46 8.62 5.91
CA SER A 74 10.17 7.44 5.09
C SER A 74 8.66 7.22 4.98
N ILE A 75 7.90 7.48 6.04
CA ILE A 75 6.43 7.44 6.02
C ILE A 75 5.90 8.45 5.00
N HIS A 76 6.38 9.70 5.02
CA HIS A 76 5.97 10.71 4.05
C HIS A 76 6.23 10.27 2.61
N LYS A 77 7.43 9.74 2.31
CA LYS A 77 7.74 9.21 0.96
C LYS A 77 6.80 8.10 0.52
N ILE A 78 6.40 7.22 1.43
CA ILE A 78 5.46 6.14 1.13
C ILE A 78 4.08 6.75 0.82
N VAL A 79 3.60 7.66 1.66
CA VAL A 79 2.29 8.32 1.46
C VAL A 79 2.26 9.12 0.16
N ASP A 80 3.31 9.89 -0.15
CA ASP A 80 3.38 10.68 -1.38
C ASP A 80 3.35 9.78 -2.62
N ALA A 81 4.09 8.67 -2.61
CA ALA A 81 4.05 7.70 -3.71
C ALA A 81 2.68 7.05 -3.88
N LEU A 82 2.01 6.72 -2.77
CA LEU A 82 0.66 6.13 -2.82
C LEU A 82 -0.39 7.13 -3.31
N LYS A 83 -0.22 8.41 -2.98
CA LYS A 83 -1.06 9.51 -3.49
C LYS A 83 -0.82 9.75 -4.98
N GLU A 84 0.42 9.59 -5.45
CA GLU A 84 0.71 9.66 -6.89
C GLU A 84 0.08 8.51 -7.68
N ALA A 85 0.02 7.31 -7.09
CA ALA A 85 -0.65 6.14 -7.66
C ALA A 85 -2.17 6.29 -7.68
N ASP A 86 -2.73 7.11 -6.80
CA ASP A 86 -4.14 7.41 -6.77
C ASP A 86 -4.51 8.38 -7.91
N LYS A 87 -5.14 7.84 -8.96
CA LYS A 87 -5.63 8.58 -10.13
C LYS A 87 -7.15 8.69 -10.16
N THR A 88 -7.80 8.39 -9.04
CA THR A 88 -9.26 8.41 -8.93
C THR A 88 -9.76 9.86 -9.02
N PRO A 89 -10.84 10.14 -9.76
CA PRO A 89 -11.46 11.46 -9.78
C PRO A 89 -12.06 11.81 -8.41
N ASP A 90 -11.93 13.07 -7.99
CA ASP A 90 -12.54 13.63 -6.75
C ASP A 90 -14.09 13.49 -6.72
#